data_AF-A0A9X2VRL5-F1
#
_entry.id   AF-A0A9X2VRL5-F1
#
_cell.length_a   1.000
_cell.length_b   1.000
_cell.length_c   1.000
_cell.angle_alpha   90.00
_cell.angle_beta   90.00
_cell.angle_gamma   90.00
#
_symmetry.space_group_name_H-M   'P 1'
#
loop_
_entity.id
_entity.type
_entity.pdbx_description
1 polymer ?
#
loop_
_entity_poly.entity_id
_entity_poly.type
_entity_poly.pdbx_seq_one_letter_code
_entity_poly.pdbx_strand_id
1 'polypeptide(L)'
;MGDYAKALGAKLRAIRQQQGLSLHGVEQKSGGRWKAVVVGSYERGDRAVTVQKLAELADFYGVPVAELLPEGRVPSGAEPATKIVINLERLQQLPAEKVGPLARYAATIQSQRGDYNGKVLSIRTEDLRSLAIIYDMTPGELTEQLIDWGVLPPEARPAKED
;
A
#
# COMPACT_ATOMS: atom_id res chain seq x y z
N MET A 1 6.05 -18.72 -12.96
CA MET A 1 4.96 -19.04 -12.01
C MET A 1 5.45 -19.58 -10.65
N GLY A 2 6.60 -20.27 -10.57
CA GLY A 2 7.09 -20.91 -9.33
C GLY A 2 7.54 -19.96 -8.21
N ASP A 3 7.95 -18.73 -8.52
CA ASP A 3 8.48 -17.81 -7.51
C ASP A 3 7.40 -17.26 -6.57
N TYR A 4 6.19 -17.00 -7.08
CA TYR A 4 5.08 -16.54 -6.26
C TYR A 4 4.60 -17.61 -5.28
N ALA A 5 4.49 -18.86 -5.73
CA ALA A 5 4.12 -20.00 -4.88
C ALA A 5 5.16 -20.24 -3.77
N LYS A 6 6.46 -20.13 -4.08
CA LYS A 6 7.54 -20.24 -3.09
C LYS A 6 7.51 -19.08 -2.08
N ALA A 7 7.32 -17.84 -2.53
CA ALA A 7 7.21 -16.68 -1.65
C ALA A 7 6.00 -16.79 -0.71
N LEU A 8 4.87 -17.29 -1.22
CA LEU A 8 3.66 -17.51 -0.43
C LEU A 8 3.92 -18.59 0.61
N GLY A 9 4.52 -19.70 0.18
CA GLY A 9 4.91 -20.79 1.07
C GLY A 9 5.86 -20.32 2.18
N ALA A 10 6.78 -19.40 1.88
CA ALA A 10 7.66 -18.80 2.87
C ALA A 10 6.91 -17.94 3.90
N LYS A 11 5.93 -17.12 3.48
CA LYS A 11 5.05 -16.35 4.40
C LYS A 11 4.25 -17.29 5.31
N LEU A 12 3.64 -18.34 4.75
CA LEU A 12 2.92 -19.36 5.51
C LEU A 12 3.81 -20.03 6.58
N ARG A 13 5.04 -20.39 6.18
CA ARG A 13 6.03 -20.97 7.09
C ARG A 13 6.42 -20.01 8.21
N ALA A 14 6.62 -18.73 7.90
CA ALA A 14 7.01 -17.71 8.87
C ALA A 14 5.94 -17.55 9.95
N ILE A 15 4.67 -17.44 9.58
CA ILE A 15 3.54 -17.33 10.52
C ILE A 15 3.44 -18.57 11.41
N ARG A 16 3.58 -19.77 10.84
CA ARG A 16 3.61 -21.01 11.63
C ARG A 16 4.74 -21.00 12.67
N GLN A 17 5.95 -20.58 12.28
CA GLN A 17 7.11 -20.53 13.18
C GLN A 17 6.98 -19.44 14.24
N GLN A 18 6.43 -18.27 13.90
CA GLN A 18 6.15 -17.19 14.86
C GLN A 18 5.21 -17.65 15.98
N GLN A 19 4.27 -18.56 15.66
CA GLN A 19 3.39 -19.19 16.65
C GLN A 19 4.00 -20.41 17.36
N GLY A 20 5.27 -20.72 17.11
CA GLY A 20 5.97 -21.85 17.75
C GLY A 20 5.47 -23.23 17.32
N LEU A 21 4.71 -23.34 16.22
CA LEU A 21 4.13 -24.60 15.78
C LEU A 21 5.08 -25.37 14.86
N SER A 22 5.29 -26.66 15.12
CA SER A 22 5.87 -27.58 14.13
C SER A 22 4.81 -27.99 13.09
N LEU A 23 5.21 -28.57 11.94
CA LEU A 23 4.24 -29.10 10.98
C LEU A 23 3.34 -30.17 11.61
N HIS A 24 3.90 -31.01 12.48
CA HIS A 24 3.13 -31.97 13.26
C HIS A 24 2.22 -31.29 14.30
N GLY A 25 2.71 -30.23 14.94
CA GLY A 25 1.92 -29.42 15.86
C GLY A 25 0.71 -28.75 15.19
N VAL A 26 0.83 -28.34 13.92
CA VAL A 26 -0.30 -27.85 13.12
C VAL A 26 -1.33 -28.95 12.90
N GLU A 27 -0.90 -30.16 12.57
CA GLU A 27 -1.80 -31.30 12.39
C GLU A 27 -2.55 -31.65 13.68
N GLN A 28 -1.85 -31.69 14.81
CA GLN A 28 -2.46 -31.94 16.12
C GLN A 28 -3.44 -30.82 16.52
N LYS A 29 -3.02 -29.55 16.44
CA LYS A 29 -3.85 -28.38 16.81
C LYS A 29 -5.10 -28.26 15.95
N SER A 30 -5.02 -28.70 14.69
CA SER A 30 -6.16 -28.68 13.75
C SER A 30 -7.06 -29.92 13.81
N GLY A 31 -6.79 -30.88 14.70
CA GLY A 31 -7.55 -32.13 14.75
C GLY A 31 -7.41 -32.97 13.47
N GLY A 32 -6.27 -32.89 12.79
CA GLY A 32 -6.02 -33.62 11.54
C GLY A 32 -6.56 -32.96 10.28
N ARG A 33 -7.27 -31.82 10.38
CA ARG A 33 -7.74 -31.04 9.22
C ARG A 33 -6.57 -30.58 8.33
N TRP A 34 -5.47 -30.16 8.95
CA TRP A 34 -4.26 -29.72 8.26
C TRP A 34 -3.17 -30.79 8.39
N LYS A 35 -3.08 -31.70 7.42
CA LYS A 35 -2.03 -32.72 7.38
C LYS A 35 -0.64 -32.08 7.26
N ALA A 36 0.30 -32.51 8.10
CA ALA A 36 1.66 -31.97 8.15
C ALA A 36 2.36 -31.99 6.77
N VAL A 37 2.18 -33.09 6.03
CA VAL A 37 2.73 -33.26 4.68
C VAL A 37 2.14 -32.25 3.69
N VAL A 38 0.85 -31.96 3.80
CA VAL A 38 0.15 -31.03 2.90
C VAL A 38 0.61 -29.61 3.16
N VAL A 39 0.61 -29.17 4.42
CA VAL A 39 1.11 -27.84 4.82
C VAL A 39 2.58 -27.69 4.41
N GLY A 40 3.40 -28.72 4.62
CA GLY A 40 4.80 -28.72 4.18
C GLY A 40 4.97 -28.54 2.67
N SER A 41 4.09 -29.13 1.86
CA SER A 41 4.10 -28.95 0.39
C SER A 41 3.74 -27.53 -0.04
N TYR A 42 2.81 -26.87 0.68
CA TYR A 42 2.47 -25.47 0.46
C TYR A 42 3.64 -24.57 0.85
N GLU A 43 4.27 -24.81 2.00
CA GLU A 43 5.38 -24.00 2.48
C GLU A 43 6.62 -24.03 1.57
N ARG A 44 6.84 -25.14 0.86
CA ARG A 44 7.93 -25.26 -0.11
C ARG A 44 7.55 -24.75 -1.51
N GLY A 45 6.27 -24.50 -1.76
CA GLY A 45 5.75 -24.16 -3.09
C GLY A 45 5.71 -25.35 -4.05
N ASP A 46 5.86 -26.59 -3.56
CA ASP A 46 5.75 -27.82 -4.36
C ASP A 46 4.31 -28.06 -4.82
N ARG A 47 3.35 -27.57 -4.03
CA ARG A 47 1.92 -27.66 -4.33
C ARG A 47 1.30 -26.27 -4.30
N ALA A 48 0.50 -25.95 -5.32
CA ALA A 48 -0.30 -24.74 -5.31
C ALA A 48 -1.39 -24.82 -4.22
N VAL A 49 -1.59 -23.71 -3.51
CA VAL A 49 -2.69 -23.54 -2.57
C VAL A 49 -3.83 -22.80 -3.27
N THR A 50 -5.06 -23.29 -3.10
CA THR A 50 -6.24 -22.59 -3.62
C THR A 50 -6.56 -21.39 -2.74
N VAL A 51 -7.24 -20.37 -3.28
CA VAL A 51 -7.66 -19.18 -2.52
C VAL A 51 -8.49 -19.57 -1.29
N GLN A 52 -9.42 -20.52 -1.45
CA GLN A 52 -10.21 -21.04 -0.33
C GLN A 52 -9.33 -21.66 0.77
N LYS A 53 -8.36 -22.50 0.40
CA LYS A 53 -7.46 -23.12 1.39
C LYS A 53 -6.54 -22.11 2.06
N LEU A 54 -6.14 -21.07 1.35
CA LEU A 54 -5.39 -19.96 1.91
C LEU A 54 -6.19 -19.20 2.97
N ALA A 55 -7.47 -18.90 2.69
CA ALA A 55 -8.37 -18.27 3.66
C ALA A 55 -8.56 -19.15 4.90
N GLU A 56 -8.82 -20.45 4.73
CA GLU A 56 -8.95 -21.39 5.86
C GLU A 56 -7.66 -21.49 6.70
N LEU A 57 -6.48 -21.37 6.08
CA LEU A 57 -5.20 -21.33 6.80
C LEU A 57 -5.03 -20.01 7.56
N ALA A 58 -5.43 -18.89 6.96
CA ALA A 58 -5.41 -17.57 7.60
C ALA A 58 -6.26 -17.57 8.88
N ASP A 59 -7.48 -18.10 8.78
CA ASP A 59 -8.39 -18.26 9.92
C ASP A 59 -7.80 -19.18 10.99
N PHE A 60 -7.19 -20.31 10.60
CA PHE A 60 -6.54 -21.24 11.52
C PHE A 60 -5.37 -20.60 12.30
N TYR A 61 -4.61 -19.74 11.63
CA TYR A 61 -3.51 -18.99 12.25
C TYR A 61 -3.98 -17.68 12.91
N GLY A 62 -5.22 -17.26 12.74
CA GLY A 62 -5.73 -16.01 13.30
C GLY A 62 -5.08 -14.75 12.70
N VAL A 63 -4.71 -14.79 11.42
CA VAL A 63 -4.10 -13.67 10.70
C VAL A 63 -4.96 -13.25 9.51
N PRO A 64 -4.94 -11.98 9.07
CA PRO A 64 -5.57 -11.59 7.81
C PRO A 64 -5.00 -12.36 6.62
N VAL A 65 -5.83 -12.75 5.65
CA VAL A 65 -5.37 -13.48 4.45
C VAL A 65 -4.28 -12.73 3.66
N ALA A 66 -4.29 -11.39 3.72
CA ALA A 66 -3.28 -10.54 3.11
C ALA A 66 -1.87 -10.78 3.67
N GLU A 67 -1.73 -11.18 4.93
CA GLU A 67 -0.44 -11.50 5.57
C GLU A 67 0.20 -12.79 4.99
N LEU A 68 -0.62 -13.68 4.43
CA LEU A 68 -0.14 -14.90 3.78
C LEU A 68 0.29 -14.66 2.33
N LEU A 69 -0.14 -13.56 1.73
CA LEU A 69 0.26 -13.25 0.37
C LEU A 69 1.71 -12.78 0.37
N PRO A 70 2.51 -13.17 -0.64
CA PRO A 70 3.76 -12.49 -0.93
C PRO A 70 3.47 -11.00 -1.00
N GLU A 71 4.30 -10.21 -0.31
CA GLU A 71 4.41 -8.80 -0.66
C GLU A 71 4.79 -8.79 -2.13
N GLY A 72 3.81 -8.44 -2.96
CA GLY A 72 4.04 -8.44 -4.37
C GLY A 72 5.21 -7.50 -4.61
N ARG A 73 6.31 -8.06 -5.12
CA ARG A 73 6.79 -7.52 -6.38
C ARG A 73 5.67 -7.75 -7.40
N VAL A 74 4.59 -7.00 -7.27
CA VAL A 74 4.11 -6.29 -8.44
C VAL A 74 5.33 -5.48 -8.83
N PRO A 75 6.00 -5.76 -9.96
CA PRO A 75 6.54 -4.64 -10.68
C PRO A 75 5.30 -3.80 -11.00
N SER A 76 4.91 -2.93 -10.07
CA SER A 76 4.30 -1.72 -10.54
C SER A 76 5.39 -1.17 -11.44
N GLY A 77 5.10 -1.07 -12.73
CA GLY A 77 5.92 -0.21 -13.60
C GLY A 77 5.96 1.22 -13.09
N ALA A 78 5.25 1.56 -12.00
CA ALA A 78 5.62 2.66 -11.15
C ALA A 78 6.94 2.35 -10.45
N GLU A 79 7.99 2.99 -10.93
CA GLU A 79 8.98 3.65 -10.09
C GLU A 79 8.41 4.01 -8.71
N PRO A 80 9.18 3.96 -7.61
CA PRO A 80 8.66 4.32 -6.29
C PRO A 80 7.92 5.65 -6.42
N ALA A 81 6.58 5.60 -6.38
CA ALA A 81 5.78 6.74 -6.76
C ALA A 81 6.19 7.87 -5.82
N THR A 82 6.89 8.87 -6.33
CA THR A 82 7.41 9.97 -5.53
C THR A 82 6.22 10.55 -4.79
N LYS A 83 6.18 10.33 -3.49
CA LYS A 83 5.03 10.71 -2.67
C LYS A 83 5.12 12.21 -2.44
N ILE A 84 4.12 12.92 -2.93
CA ILE A 84 3.97 14.35 -2.66
C ILE A 84 3.18 14.46 -1.35
N VAL A 85 3.71 15.24 -0.41
CA VAL A 85 3.09 15.46 0.91
C VAL A 85 2.56 16.89 0.96
N ILE A 86 1.23 17.01 0.95
CA ILE A 86 0.50 18.27 1.04
C ILE A 86 0.34 18.65 2.51
N ASN A 87 0.73 19.86 2.88
CA ASN A 87 0.44 20.43 4.19
C ASN A 87 -1.02 20.94 4.23
N LEU A 88 -1.90 20.19 4.90
CA LEU A 88 -3.32 20.51 4.99
C LEU A 88 -3.59 21.69 5.93
N GLU A 89 -2.80 21.85 6.99
CA GLU A 89 -2.91 23.00 7.90
C GLU A 89 -2.64 24.31 7.15
N ARG A 90 -1.60 24.32 6.29
CA ARG A 90 -1.31 25.48 5.44
C ARG A 90 -2.38 25.69 4.37
N LEU A 91 -2.84 24.62 3.74
CA LEU A 91 -3.89 24.67 2.72
C LEU A 91 -5.18 25.34 3.23
N GLN A 92 -5.58 25.05 4.47
CA GLN A 92 -6.78 25.63 5.09
C GLN A 92 -6.67 27.14 5.40
N GLN A 93 -5.45 27.68 5.47
CA GLN A 93 -5.20 29.11 5.73
C GLN A 93 -5.22 29.96 4.46
N LEU A 94 -5.24 29.34 3.28
CA LEU A 94 -5.17 30.04 2.00
C LEU A 94 -6.57 30.43 1.49
N PRO A 95 -6.68 31.52 0.69
CA PRO A 95 -7.96 31.92 0.12
C PRO A 95 -8.57 30.82 -0.75
N ALA A 96 -9.84 30.50 -0.51
CA ALA A 96 -10.55 29.43 -1.22
C ALA A 96 -10.59 29.63 -2.75
N GLU A 97 -10.54 30.88 -3.22
CA GLU A 97 -10.45 31.21 -4.65
C GLU A 97 -9.16 30.70 -5.30
N LYS A 98 -8.05 30.68 -4.53
CA LYS A 98 -6.74 30.20 -4.99
C LYS A 98 -6.61 28.69 -4.89
N VAL A 99 -7.10 28.09 -3.81
CA VAL A 99 -6.86 26.67 -3.50
C VAL A 99 -8.08 25.77 -3.67
N GLY A 100 -9.20 26.30 -4.17
CA GLY A 100 -10.49 25.61 -4.21
C GLY A 100 -10.47 24.23 -4.86
N PRO A 101 -9.87 24.04 -6.04
CA PRO A 101 -9.69 22.70 -6.63
C PRO A 101 -8.88 21.75 -5.74
N LEU A 102 -7.72 22.20 -5.25
CA LEU A 102 -6.85 21.38 -4.40
C LEU A 102 -7.51 21.00 -3.06
N ALA A 103 -8.22 21.94 -2.43
CA ALA A 103 -8.92 21.72 -1.17
C ALA A 103 -10.07 20.69 -1.33
N ARG A 104 -10.85 20.78 -2.42
CA ARG A 104 -11.90 19.80 -2.72
C ARG A 104 -11.33 18.42 -3.02
N TYR A 105 -10.22 18.37 -3.75
CA TYR A 105 -9.51 17.12 -4.02
C TYR A 105 -9.03 16.48 -2.70
N ALA A 106 -8.34 17.25 -1.86
CA ALA A 106 -7.86 16.78 -0.56
C ALA A 106 -9.00 16.27 0.35
N ALA A 107 -10.10 17.03 0.45
CA ALA A 107 -11.27 16.63 1.25
C ALA A 107 -11.91 15.33 0.76
N THR A 108 -11.95 15.11 -0.56
CA THR A 108 -12.48 13.87 -1.16
C THR A 108 -11.61 12.68 -0.76
N ILE A 109 -10.29 12.82 -0.84
CA ILE A 109 -9.35 11.77 -0.44
C ILE A 109 -9.41 11.49 1.07
N GLN A 110 -9.49 12.53 1.91
CA GLN A 110 -9.65 12.36 3.35
C GLN A 110 -10.94 11.60 3.70
N SER A 111 -12.06 11.92 3.04
CA SER A 111 -13.33 11.23 3.26
C SER A 111 -13.27 9.75 2.89
N GLN A 112 -12.67 9.43 1.73
CA GLN A 112 -12.48 8.05 1.28
C GLN A 112 -11.58 7.23 2.22
N ARG A 113 -10.59 7.88 2.84
CA ARG A 113 -9.64 7.23 3.77
C ARG A 113 -10.16 7.19 5.22
N GLY A 114 -11.23 7.92 5.54
CA GLY A 114 -11.64 8.17 6.93
C GLY A 114 -10.65 9.02 7.72
N ASP A 115 -9.78 9.77 7.03
CA ASP A 115 -8.66 10.52 7.60
C ASP A 115 -8.99 12.01 7.75
N TYR A 116 -9.89 12.32 8.68
CA TYR A 116 -10.39 13.68 8.91
C TYR A 116 -9.47 14.54 9.79
N ASN A 117 -8.56 13.92 10.55
CA ASN A 117 -7.65 14.60 11.48
C ASN A 117 -6.22 14.74 10.94
N GLY A 118 -5.97 14.35 9.70
CA GLY A 118 -4.67 14.48 9.05
C GLY A 118 -4.23 15.94 8.95
N LYS A 119 -3.03 16.24 9.45
CA LYS A 119 -2.34 17.53 9.22
C LYS A 119 -1.67 17.61 7.85
N VAL A 120 -1.40 16.45 7.27
CA VAL A 120 -0.76 16.29 5.97
C VAL A 120 -1.50 15.24 5.16
N LEU A 121 -1.44 15.36 3.84
CA LEU A 121 -2.01 14.39 2.92
C LEU A 121 -0.94 13.95 1.92
N SER A 122 -0.66 12.64 1.89
CA SER A 122 0.19 12.07 0.85
C SER A 122 -0.64 11.68 -0.38
N ILE A 123 -0.21 12.19 -1.54
CA ILE A 123 -0.76 11.91 -2.88
C ILE A 123 0.36 11.42 -3.83
N ARG A 124 -0.02 10.89 -4.99
CA ARG A 124 0.91 10.43 -6.03
C ARG A 124 1.30 11.59 -6.95
N THR A 125 2.44 11.49 -7.64
CA THR A 125 2.84 12.45 -8.67
C THR A 125 1.81 12.58 -9.81
N GLU A 126 1.15 11.49 -10.20
CA GLU A 126 0.09 11.55 -11.23
C GLU A 126 -1.12 12.40 -10.80
N ASP A 127 -1.41 12.45 -9.50
CA ASP A 127 -2.48 13.29 -8.97
C ASP A 127 -2.12 14.79 -9.13
N LEU A 128 -0.83 15.13 -8.97
CA LEU A 128 -0.33 16.48 -9.23
C LEU A 128 -0.49 16.86 -10.71
N ARG A 129 -0.23 15.95 -11.66
CA ARG A 129 -0.48 16.21 -13.08
C ARG A 129 -1.96 16.48 -13.36
N SER A 130 -2.85 15.70 -12.73
CA SER A 130 -4.29 15.90 -12.86
C SER A 130 -4.74 17.25 -12.28
N LEU A 131 -4.16 17.65 -11.15
CA LEU A 131 -4.39 18.98 -10.56
C LEU A 131 -3.86 20.10 -11.48
N ALA A 132 -2.70 19.92 -12.10
CA ALA A 132 -2.12 20.90 -13.02
C ALA A 132 -3.07 21.23 -14.17
N ILE A 133 -3.75 20.21 -14.72
CA ILE A 133 -4.80 20.39 -15.74
C ILE A 133 -5.95 21.26 -15.21
N ILE A 134 -6.39 21.05 -13.97
CA ILE A 134 -7.49 21.82 -13.37
C ILE A 134 -7.09 23.28 -13.10
N TYR A 135 -5.81 23.49 -12.79
CA TYR A 135 -5.24 24.81 -12.57
C TYR A 135 -4.82 25.53 -13.87
N ASP A 136 -4.96 24.88 -15.02
CA ASP A 136 -4.48 25.36 -16.32
C ASP A 136 -2.98 25.73 -16.29
N MET A 137 -2.18 24.86 -15.67
CA MET A 137 -0.73 25.01 -15.48
C MET A 137 0.00 23.75 -15.93
N THR A 138 1.29 23.88 -16.23
CA THR A 138 2.18 22.72 -16.31
C THR A 138 2.41 22.13 -14.90
N PRO A 139 2.80 20.84 -14.79
CA PRO A 139 3.12 20.25 -13.49
C PRO A 139 4.25 20.98 -12.74
N GLY A 140 5.23 21.52 -13.46
CA GLY A 140 6.33 22.30 -12.88
C GLY A 140 5.85 23.63 -12.30
N GLU A 141 5.05 24.40 -13.05
CA GLU A 141 4.47 25.67 -12.58
C GLU A 141 3.57 25.46 -11.36
N LEU A 142 2.71 24.45 -11.38
CA LEU A 142 1.87 24.14 -10.22
C LEU A 142 2.75 23.74 -9.03
N THR A 143 3.83 22.98 -9.23
CA THR A 143 4.74 22.61 -8.14
C THR A 143 5.35 23.84 -7.47
N GLU A 144 5.92 24.78 -8.25
CA GLU A 144 6.48 26.01 -7.69
C GLU A 144 5.41 26.84 -6.99
N GLN A 145 4.21 26.96 -7.58
CA GLN A 145 3.11 27.69 -6.97
C GLN A 145 2.70 27.10 -5.60
N LEU A 146 2.64 25.77 -5.50
CA LEU A 146 2.32 25.09 -4.25
C LEU A 146 3.45 25.20 -3.21
N ILE A 147 4.70 25.29 -3.64
CA ILE A 147 5.85 25.58 -2.77
C ILE A 147 5.76 27.02 -2.25
N ASP A 148 5.47 27.99 -3.11
CA ASP A 148 5.31 29.41 -2.74
C ASP A 148 4.17 29.62 -1.74
N TRP A 149 3.11 28.82 -1.85
CA TRP A 149 2.01 28.82 -0.88
C TRP A 149 2.36 28.13 0.45
N GLY A 150 3.48 27.41 0.51
CA GLY A 150 3.92 26.58 1.64
C GLY A 150 3.11 25.29 1.80
N VAL A 151 2.38 24.90 0.75
CA VAL A 151 1.55 23.68 0.73
C VAL A 151 2.42 22.46 0.41
N LEU A 152 3.47 22.65 -0.39
CA LEU A 152 4.52 21.66 -0.62
C LEU A 152 5.86 22.16 -0.05
N PRO A 153 6.74 21.26 0.40
CA PRO A 153 8.09 21.65 0.79
C PRO A 153 8.97 21.91 -0.44
N PRO A 154 10.06 22.70 -0.33
CA PRO A 154 10.98 22.98 -1.44
C PRO A 154 11.63 21.74 -2.06
N GLU A 155 11.75 20.65 -1.28
CA GLU A 155 12.29 19.37 -1.77
C GLU A 155 11.34 18.64 -2.75
N ALA A 156 10.10 19.11 -2.90
CA ALA A 156 9.14 18.56 -3.85
C ALA A 156 9.40 18.97 -5.31
N ARG A 157 10.39 19.85 -5.56
CA ARG A 157 10.77 20.23 -6.93
C ARG A 157 11.21 19.00 -7.72
N PRO A 158 10.71 18.81 -8.96
CA PRO A 158 11.25 17.78 -9.83
C PRO A 158 12.75 18.03 -10.06
N ALA A 159 13.54 16.95 -10.10
CA ALA A 159 14.91 17.04 -10.58
C ALA A 159 14.87 17.62 -12.00
N LYS A 160 15.71 18.62 -12.28
CA LYS A 160 15.80 19.20 -13.63
C LYS A 160 16.09 18.06 -14.62
N GLU A 161 15.21 17.89 -15.60
CA GLU A 161 15.52 17.12 -16.80
C GLU A 161 16.44 18.01 -17.65
N ASP A 162 17.72 17.62 -17.78
CA ASP A 162 18.69 18.20 -18.72
C ASP A 162 18.45 17.68 -20.15
#